data_AF-A0A227J3I4-F1
#
_entry.id   AF-A0A227J3I4-F1
#
_cell.length_a   1.000
_cell.length_b   1.000
_cell.length_c   1.000
_cell.angle_alpha   90.00
_cell.angle_beta   90.00
_cell.angle_gamma   90.00
#
_symmetry.space_group_name_H-M   'P 1'
#
loop_
_entity.id
_entity.type
_entity.pdbx_description
1 polymer ?
#
loop_
_entity_poly.entity_id
_entity_poly.type
_entity_poly.pdbx_seq_one_letter_code
_entity_poly.pdbx_strand_id
1 'polypeptide(L)'
;SFSYRPYFKNARRGEPAQYVGLGVRSNKRGYFFSSPLWLNGDVIGVITVKVNLEQLEQRLAQSGADVLVTDKHNVVFMSNLPDWRYRALFPLSPTAINELTETRQYG
;
A
#
# COMPACT_ATOMS: atom_id res chain seq x y z
N SER A 1 7.22 14.02 -6.15
CA SER A 1 7.37 12.93 -7.14
C SER A 1 6.87 11.62 -6.54
N PHE A 2 6.32 10.69 -7.34
CA PHE A 2 5.95 9.32 -6.91
C PHE A 2 6.98 8.26 -7.35
N SER A 3 8.07 8.68 -8.01
CA SER A 3 9.07 7.80 -8.61
C SER A 3 9.79 6.86 -7.65
N TYR A 4 9.76 7.14 -6.35
CA TYR A 4 10.36 6.31 -5.32
C TYR A 4 9.44 5.19 -4.81
N ARG A 5 8.12 5.27 -5.08
CA ARG A 5 7.13 4.29 -4.60
C ARG A 5 7.24 2.97 -5.37
N PRO A 6 7.20 1.81 -4.70
CA PRO A 6 7.32 0.50 -5.35
C PRO A 6 6.31 0.28 -6.48
N TYR A 7 5.05 0.67 -6.30
CA TYR A 7 4.01 0.49 -7.33
C TYR A 7 4.34 1.22 -8.63
N PHE A 8 4.99 2.37 -8.56
CA PHE A 8 5.38 3.14 -9.74
C PHE A 8 6.62 2.54 -10.38
N LYS A 9 7.63 2.18 -9.58
CA LYS A 9 8.88 1.58 -10.08
C LYS A 9 8.64 0.27 -10.82
N ASN A 10 7.84 -0.62 -10.23
CA ASN A 10 7.55 -1.93 -10.81
C ASN A 10 6.73 -1.78 -12.10
N ALA A 11 5.69 -0.95 -12.09
CA ALA A 11 4.92 -0.65 -13.29
C ALA A 11 5.76 0.00 -14.39
N ARG A 12 6.71 0.87 -14.04
CA ARG A 12 7.63 1.47 -15.01
C ARG A 12 8.57 0.44 -15.67
N ARG A 13 8.83 -0.69 -15.01
CA ARG A 13 9.61 -1.84 -15.52
C ARG A 13 8.76 -2.83 -16.33
N GLY A 14 7.47 -2.55 -16.54
CA GLY A 14 6.56 -3.41 -17.30
C GLY A 14 5.77 -4.40 -16.46
N GLU A 15 5.84 -4.33 -15.13
CA GLU A 15 5.20 -5.29 -14.23
C GLU A 15 4.01 -4.65 -13.49
N PRO A 16 2.79 -5.24 -13.53
CA PRO A 16 1.71 -4.82 -12.66
C PRO A 16 2.14 -4.88 -11.18
N ALA A 17 1.68 -3.91 -10.39
CA ALA A 17 2.10 -3.80 -9.00
C ALA A 17 0.94 -3.46 -8.08
N GLN A 18 0.99 -4.02 -6.88
CA GLN A 18 0.07 -3.75 -5.79
C GLN A 18 0.86 -3.23 -4.59
N TYR A 19 0.34 -2.24 -3.90
CA TYR A 19 1.03 -1.61 -2.79
C TYR A 19 0.05 -0.98 -1.81
N VAL A 20 0.29 -1.13 -0.51
CA VAL A 20 -0.39 -0.34 0.50
C VAL A 20 0.49 0.81 0.95
N GLY A 21 -0.07 1.99 1.18
CA GLY A 21 0.66 3.02 1.90
C GLY A 21 -0.13 4.29 2.18
N LEU A 22 0.52 5.19 2.90
CA LEU A 22 0.01 6.52 3.21
C LEU A 22 0.24 7.46 2.00
N GLY A 23 -0.85 8.08 1.54
CA GLY A 23 -0.79 9.01 0.42
C GLY A 23 -0.18 10.35 0.83
N VAL A 24 1.03 10.65 0.34
CA VAL A 24 1.85 11.83 0.70
C VAL A 24 1.09 13.15 0.70
N ARG A 25 0.20 13.38 -0.28
CA ARG A 25 -0.58 14.63 -0.38
C ARG A 25 -1.86 14.61 0.44
N SER A 26 -2.55 13.48 0.46
CA SER A 26 -3.88 13.34 1.06
C SER A 26 -3.85 13.03 2.55
N ASN A 27 -2.72 12.54 3.06
CA ASN A 27 -2.59 11.89 4.36
C ASN A 27 -3.61 10.75 4.62
N LYS A 28 -4.19 10.19 3.55
CA LYS A 28 -5.14 9.08 3.58
C LYS A 28 -4.47 7.80 3.11
N ARG A 29 -4.70 6.71 3.85
CA ARG A 29 -4.27 5.36 3.48
C ARG A 29 -4.91 4.93 2.17
N GLY A 30 -4.19 4.13 1.39
CA GLY A 30 -4.75 3.56 0.19
C GLY A 30 -4.08 2.26 -0.20
N TYR A 31 -4.84 1.45 -0.90
CA TYR A 31 -4.34 0.31 -1.67
C TYR A 31 -4.22 0.74 -3.13
N PHE A 32 -3.01 0.66 -3.66
CA PHE A 32 -2.65 1.14 -4.98
C PHE A 32 -2.49 -0.05 -5.92
N PHE A 33 -3.19 -0.01 -7.04
CA PHE A 33 -3.01 -0.90 -8.17
C PHE A 33 -2.39 -0.11 -9.30
N SER A 34 -1.27 -0.58 -9.84
CA SER A 34 -0.54 0.11 -10.89
C SER A 34 -0.23 -0.81 -12.05
N SER A 35 -0.27 -0.28 -13.27
CA SER A 35 0.03 -1.02 -14.49
C SER A 35 0.86 -0.16 -15.45
N PRO A 36 1.79 -0.76 -16.20
CA PRO A 36 2.45 -0.08 -17.32
C PRO A 36 1.43 0.39 -18.37
N LEU A 37 1.69 1.55 -18.96
CA LEU A 37 1.09 1.98 -20.22
C LEU A 37 2.09 1.68 -21.34
N TRP A 38 1.71 0.75 -22.22
CA TRP A 38 2.54 0.32 -23.34
C TRP A 38 2.18 1.07 -24.62
N LEU A 39 3.20 1.49 -25.38
CA LEU A 39 3.06 2.00 -26.74
C LEU A 39 4.24 1.46 -27.57
N ASN A 40 3.95 0.76 -28.67
CA ASN A 40 4.95 0.22 -29.58
C ASN A 40 6.05 -0.64 -28.90
N GLY A 41 5.68 -1.38 -27.84
CA GLY A 41 6.63 -2.23 -27.10
C GLY A 41 7.42 -1.51 -26.01
N ASP A 42 7.23 -0.19 -25.84
CA ASP A 42 7.85 0.59 -24.77
C ASP A 42 6.84 0.97 -23.68
N VAL A 43 7.30 0.97 -22.42
CA VAL A 43 6.53 1.55 -21.31
C VAL A 43 6.67 3.07 -21.37
N ILE A 44 5.60 3.76 -21.73
CA ILE A 44 5.57 5.24 -21.84
C ILE A 44 5.04 5.92 -20.58
N GLY A 45 4.42 5.17 -19.67
CA GLY A 45 3.83 5.71 -18.46
C GLY A 45 3.33 4.63 -17.52
N VAL A 46 2.68 5.07 -16.43
CA VAL A 46 2.06 4.22 -15.43
C VAL A 46 0.66 4.74 -15.14
N ILE A 47 -0.34 3.88 -15.25
CA ILE A 47 -1.68 4.15 -14.72
C ILE A 47 -1.79 3.60 -13.30
N THR A 48 -2.50 4.30 -12.41
CA THR A 48 -2.67 3.86 -11.03
C THR A 48 -4.07 4.17 -10.52
N VAL A 49 -4.68 3.17 -9.88
CA VAL A 49 -5.94 3.30 -9.13
C VAL A 49 -5.63 3.23 -7.64
N LYS A 50 -6.16 4.18 -6.87
CA LYS A 50 -6.07 4.18 -5.40
C LYS A 50 -7.44 3.85 -4.82
N VAL A 51 -7.54 2.75 -4.09
CA VAL A 51 -8.71 2.41 -3.27
C VAL A 51 -8.55 3.02 -1.89
N ASN A 52 -9.57 3.73 -1.41
CA ASN A 52 -9.58 4.31 -0.06
C ASN A 52 -9.89 3.22 0.98
N LEU A 53 -8.93 2.96 1.87
CA LEU A 53 -9.09 1.94 2.91
C LEU A 53 -10.06 2.35 4.02
N GLU A 54 -10.22 3.64 4.31
CA GLU A 54 -11.16 4.10 5.35
C GLU A 54 -12.61 3.72 5.02
N GLN A 55 -12.98 3.82 3.74
CA GLN A 55 -14.31 3.43 3.26
C GLN A 55 -14.52 1.91 3.31
N LEU A 56 -13.45 1.14 3.09
CA LEU A 56 -13.50 -0.32 3.19
C LEU A 56 -13.62 -0.77 4.65
N GLU A 57 -12.87 -0.15 5.57
CA GLU A 57 -12.98 -0.39 7.02
C GLU A 57 -14.39 -0.12 7.55
N GLN A 58 -15.04 0.96 7.10
CA GLN A 58 -16.42 1.28 7.49
C GLN A 58 -17.42 0.19 7.09
N ARG A 59 -17.21 -0.45 5.93
CA ARG A 59 -18.04 -1.57 5.48
C ARG A 59 -17.73 -2.84 6.29
N LEU A 60 -16.46 -3.11 6.56
CA LEU A 60 -16.03 -4.25 7.37
C LEU A 60 -16.51 -4.17 8.82
N ALA A 61 -16.58 -2.97 9.40
CA ALA A 61 -17.08 -2.76 10.76
C ALA A 61 -18.55 -3.21 10.93
N GLN A 62 -19.31 -3.31 9.85
CA GLN A 62 -20.71 -3.77 9.87
C GLN A 62 -20.83 -5.30 9.89
N SER A 63 -19.72 -6.05 9.72
CA SER A 63 -19.73 -7.52 9.65
C SER A 63 -19.86 -8.23 11.01
N GLY A 64 -19.71 -7.51 12.13
CA GLY A 64 -19.78 -8.06 13.48
C GLY A 64 -18.56 -8.88 13.93
N ALA A 65 -17.52 -9.00 13.08
CA ALA A 65 -16.27 -9.68 13.41
C ALA A 65 -15.10 -8.70 13.49
N ASP A 66 -14.10 -9.04 14.31
CA ASP A 66 -12.82 -8.34 14.33
C ASP A 66 -11.99 -8.76 13.11
N VAL A 67 -11.52 -7.76 12.36
CA VAL A 67 -10.78 -7.95 11.11
C VAL A 67 -9.48 -7.17 11.15
N LEU A 68 -8.39 -7.86 10.81
CA LEU A 68 -7.08 -7.28 10.56
C LEU A 68 -6.57 -7.77 9.22
N VAL A 69 -5.92 -6.88 8.47
CA VAL A 69 -5.23 -7.22 7.23
C VAL A 69 -3.82 -6.66 7.28
N THR A 70 -2.85 -7.53 7.02
CA THR A 70 -1.43 -7.22 7.13
C THR A 70 -0.73 -7.17 5.78
N ASP A 71 0.37 -6.43 5.72
CA ASP A 71 1.27 -6.45 4.57
C ASP A 71 2.24 -7.65 4.62
N LYS A 72 3.16 -7.70 3.65
CA LYS A 72 4.21 -8.73 3.56
C LYS A 72 5.18 -8.74 4.75
N HIS A 73 5.20 -7.70 5.58
CA HIS A 73 6.03 -7.56 6.78
C HIS A 73 5.23 -7.78 8.07
N ASN A 74 3.97 -8.25 7.97
CA ASN A 74 3.06 -8.45 9.09
C ASN A 74 2.67 -7.14 9.82
N VAL A 75 2.75 -5.99 9.14
CA VAL A 75 2.23 -4.73 9.66
C VAL A 75 0.76 -4.62 9.30
N VAL A 76 -0.09 -4.39 10.31
CA VAL A 76 -1.53 -4.20 10.13
C VAL A 76 -1.78 -2.86 9.43
N PHE A 77 -2.21 -2.88 8.18
CA PHE A 77 -2.48 -1.66 7.42
C PHE A 77 -3.97 -1.27 7.39
N MET A 78 -4.85 -2.24 7.62
CA MET A 78 -6.29 -2.08 7.66
C MET A 78 -6.88 -2.88 8.82
N SER A 79 -7.75 -2.25 9.60
CA SER A 79 -8.51 -2.94 10.65
C SER A 79 -9.75 -2.12 11.06
N ASN A 80 -10.82 -2.83 11.44
CA ASN A 80 -11.96 -2.23 12.13
C ASN A 80 -11.67 -1.92 13.62
N LEU A 81 -10.51 -2.34 14.14
CA LEU A 81 -9.97 -1.95 15.45
C LEU A 81 -8.88 -0.88 15.26
N PRO A 82 -9.15 0.42 15.50
CA PRO A 82 -8.23 1.50 15.17
C PRO A 82 -6.85 1.38 15.83
N ASP A 83 -6.79 0.89 17.07
CA ASP A 83 -5.56 0.78 17.87
C ASP A 83 -4.58 -0.27 17.33
N TRP A 84 -5.04 -1.17 16.47
CA TRP A 84 -4.22 -2.19 15.83
C TRP A 84 -3.54 -1.70 14.56
N ARG A 85 -3.99 -0.58 13.98
CA ARG A 85 -3.38 -0.04 12.77
C ARG A 85 -1.93 0.32 13.01
N TYR A 86 -1.08 0.00 12.04
CA TYR A 86 0.37 0.20 12.03
C TYR A 86 1.15 -0.60 13.08
N ARG A 87 0.50 -1.53 13.80
CA ARG A 87 1.22 -2.48 14.66
C ARG A 87 1.79 -3.61 13.81
N ALA A 88 3.02 -4.01 14.11
CA ALA A 88 3.59 -5.25 13.60
C ALA A 88 3.14 -6.40 14.49
N LEU A 89 2.64 -7.48 13.90
CA LEU A 89 2.23 -8.68 14.64
C LEU A 89 3.44 -9.48 15.18
N PHE A 90 4.60 -9.27 14.56
CA PHE A 90 5.88 -9.87 14.93
C PHE A 90 6.99 -8.81 14.87
N PRO A 91 8.13 -9.02 15.55
CA PRO A 91 9.28 -8.14 15.40
C PRO A 91 9.71 -7.99 13.94
N LEU A 92 9.93 -6.76 13.51
CA LEU A 92 10.39 -6.47 12.14
C LEU A 92 11.88 -6.80 12.00
N SER A 93 12.25 -7.43 10.89
CA SER A 93 13.67 -7.62 10.56
C SER A 93 14.32 -6.27 10.20
N PRO A 94 15.65 -6.13 10.33
CA PRO A 94 16.36 -4.92 9.90
C PRO A 94 16.08 -4.56 8.43
N THR A 95 15.99 -5.56 7.56
CA THR A 95 15.64 -5.37 6.15
C THR A 95 14.23 -4.80 5.98
N ALA A 96 13.25 -5.31 6.73
CA ALA A 96 11.88 -4.80 6.67
C ALA A 96 11.81 -3.33 7.16
N ILE A 97 12.54 -3.00 8.24
CA ILE A 97 12.61 -1.63 8.75
C ILE A 97 13.19 -0.69 7.68
N ASN A 98 14.29 -1.08 7.03
CA ASN A 98 14.90 -0.31 5.97
C ASN A 98 13.94 -0.10 4.79
N GLU A 99 13.32 -1.18 4.29
CA GLU A 99 12.34 -1.10 3.19
C GLU A 99 11.16 -0.18 3.51
N LEU A 100 10.56 -0.34 4.70
CA LEU A 100 9.42 0.48 5.14
C LEU A 100 9.80 1.97 5.28
N THR A 101 11.04 2.25 5.71
CA THR A 101 11.58 3.61 5.86
C THR A 101 11.86 4.26 4.51
N GLU A 102 12.57 3.58 3.61
CA GLU A 102 12.88 4.08 2.26
C GLU A 102 11.62 4.35 1.45
N THR A 103 10.65 3.43 1.56
CA THR A 103 9.38 3.53 0.85
C THR A 103 8.38 4.43 1.55
N ARG A 104 8.68 4.95 2.75
CA ARG A 104 7.78 5.76 3.60
C ARG A 104 6.35 5.22 3.57
N GLN A 105 6.22 3.92 3.81
CA GLN A 105 4.97 3.21 3.60
C GLN A 105 3.88 3.68 4.56
N TYR A 106 4.28 3.96 5.80
CA TYR A 106 3.36 4.29 6.90
C TYR A 106 3.49 5.73 7.45
N GLY A 107 4.34 6.56 6.84
CA GLY A 107 4.62 7.94 7.29
C GLY A 107 6.11 8.22 7.28
#